data_AF-A0A947AG36-F1
#
_entry.id   AF-A0A947AG36-F1
#
_cell.length_a   1.000
_cell.length_b   1.000
_cell.length_c   1.000
_cell.angle_alpha   90.00
_cell.angle_beta   90.00
_cell.angle_gamma   90.00
#
_symmetry.space_group_name_H-M   'P 1'
#
loop_
_entity.id
_entity.type
_entity.pdbx_description
1 polymer ?
#
loop_
_entity_poly.entity_id
_entity_poly.type
_entity_poly.pdbx_seq_one_letter_code
_entity_poly.pdbx_strand_id
1 'polypeptide(L)'
;MREMIKMVVVLTVLCTFSGGLLAAIRSGTKDKIEYQQLKFVKGPAIKSILAGASNDPIVDRFKLKDEKIERSFYVGVFDGKASAVAFESFGKGFGGDIGLMVAVNL
;
A
#
# COMPACT_ATOMS: atom_id res chain seq x y z
N MET A 1 -29.96 -26.00 -29.11
CA MET A 1 -28.50 -25.86 -28.85
C MET A 1 -27.90 -24.53 -29.32
N ARG A 2 -28.27 -24.01 -30.50
CA ARG A 2 -27.75 -22.73 -31.04
C ARG A 2 -27.92 -21.53 -30.09
N GLU A 3 -29.05 -21.41 -29.39
CA GLU A 3 -29.29 -20.34 -28.41
C GLU A 3 -28.37 -20.43 -27.17
N MET A 4 -28.11 -21.64 -26.64
CA MET A 4 -27.17 -21.81 -25.53
C MET A 4 -25.75 -21.41 -25.92
N ILE A 5 -25.30 -21.81 -27.12
CA ILE A 5 -23.98 -21.44 -27.64
C ILE A 5 -23.88 -19.92 -27.80
N LYS A 6 -24.93 -19.28 -28.32
CA LYS A 6 -25.00 -17.82 -28.48
C LYS A 6 -24.89 -17.09 -27.14
N MET A 7 -25.57 -17.59 -26.11
CA MET A 7 -25.48 -17.05 -24.74
C MET A 7 -24.06 -17.11 -24.18
N VAL A 8 -23.39 -18.26 -24.31
CA VAL A 8 -22.03 -18.45 -23.82
C VAL A 8 -21.06 -17.49 -24.53
N VAL A 9 -21.18 -17.34 -25.85
CA VAL A 9 -20.33 -16.42 -26.63
C VAL A 9 -20.56 -14.97 -26.21
N VAL A 10 -21.82 -14.53 -26.07
CA VAL A 10 -22.16 -13.16 -25.65
C VAL A 10 -21.61 -12.87 -24.25
N LEU A 11 -21.83 -13.78 -23.29
CA LEU A 11 -21.31 -13.60 -21.92
C LEU A 11 -19.79 -13.57 -21.88
N THR A 12 -19.13 -14.43 -22.66
CA THR A 12 -17.67 -14.44 -22.75
C THR A 12 -17.14 -13.10 -23.26
N VAL A 13 -17.71 -12.58 -24.35
CA VAL A 13 -17.31 -11.29 -24.92
C VAL A 13 -17.51 -10.15 -23.92
N LEU A 14 -18.67 -10.09 -23.26
CA LEU A 14 -18.96 -9.04 -22.28
C LEU A 14 -18.03 -9.12 -21.06
N CYS A 15 -17.75 -10.32 -20.55
CA CYS A 15 -16.83 -10.54 -19.43
C CYS A 15 -15.39 -10.16 -19.81
N THR A 16 -14.91 -10.57 -20.98
CA THR A 16 -13.55 -10.25 -21.43
C THR A 16 -13.39 -8.76 -21.66
N PHE A 17 -14.38 -8.09 -22.25
CA PHE A 17 -14.33 -6.64 -22.47
C PHE A 17 -14.37 -5.85 -21.16
N SER A 18 -15.28 -6.20 -20.24
CA SER A 18 -15.42 -5.51 -18.96
C SER A 18 -14.22 -5.73 -18.05
N GLY A 19 -13.74 -6.99 -17.95
CA GLY A 19 -12.55 -7.32 -17.17
C GLY A 19 -11.27 -6.74 -17.77
N GLY A 20 -11.14 -6.78 -19.09
CA GLY A 20 -10.00 -6.24 -19.82
C GLY A 20 -9.87 -4.72 -19.66
N LEU A 21 -10.98 -3.98 -19.78
CA LEU A 21 -10.97 -2.52 -19.61
C LEU A 21 -10.59 -2.13 -18.17
N LEU A 22 -11.16 -2.79 -17.17
CA LEU A 22 -10.84 -2.53 -15.76
C LEU A 22 -9.37 -2.85 -15.46
N ALA A 23 -8.85 -3.95 -15.99
CA ALA A 23 -7.45 -4.34 -15.81
C ALA A 23 -6.49 -3.33 -16.46
N ALA A 24 -6.81 -2.84 -17.66
CA ALA A 24 -6.00 -1.84 -18.35
C ALA A 24 -5.93 -0.52 -17.56
N ILE A 25 -7.07 -0.02 -17.09
CA ILE A 25 -7.13 1.20 -16.27
C ILE A 25 -6.37 1.01 -14.97
N ARG A 26 -6.59 -0.11 -14.26
CA ARG A 26 -5.91 -0.42 -13.00
C ARG A 26 -4.40 -0.52 -13.18
N SER A 27 -3.93 -1.14 -14.25
CA SER A 27 -2.51 -1.26 -14.54
C SER A 27 -1.87 0.11 -14.80
N GLY A 28 -2.50 0.95 -15.63
CA GLY A 28 -1.97 2.28 -15.96
C GLY A 28 -2.03 3.30 -14.82
N THR A 29 -2.86 3.08 -13.80
CA THR A 29 -2.97 3.98 -12.64
C THR A 29 -2.25 3.46 -11.39
N LYS A 30 -1.78 2.21 -11.38
CA LYS A 30 -1.16 1.58 -10.21
C LYS A 30 0.01 2.38 -9.65
N ASP A 31 0.92 2.82 -10.52
CA ASP A 31 2.12 3.59 -10.12
C ASP A 31 1.75 4.97 -9.55
N LYS A 32 0.72 5.61 -10.13
CA LYS A 32 0.17 6.86 -9.58
C LYS A 32 -0.48 6.63 -8.22
N ILE A 33 -1.22 5.55 -8.03
CA ILE A 33 -1.86 5.20 -6.76
C ILE A 33 -0.79 4.97 -5.67
N GLU A 34 0.26 4.24 -6.00
CA GLU A 34 1.36 3.99 -5.06
C GLU A 34 2.08 5.27 -4.66
N TYR A 35 2.37 6.15 -5.63
CA TYR A 35 2.96 7.46 -5.34
C TYR A 35 2.03 8.33 -4.48
N GLN A 36 0.73 8.32 -4.77
CA GLN A 36 -0.26 9.07 -4.00
C GLN A 36 -0.40 8.52 -2.57
N GLN A 37 -0.39 7.20 -2.39
CA GLN A 37 -0.38 6.58 -1.06
C GLN A 37 0.89 6.92 -0.27
N LEU A 38 2.06 6.85 -0.90
CA LEU A 38 3.33 7.23 -0.26
C LEU A 38 3.34 8.71 0.14
N LYS A 39 2.89 9.60 -0.75
CA LYS A 39 2.96 11.05 -0.54
C LYS A 39 1.88 11.59 0.41
N PHE A 40 0.66 11.07 0.33
CA PHE A 40 -0.50 11.66 1.02
C PHE A 40 -1.05 10.84 2.17
N VAL A 41 -0.72 9.55 2.27
CA VAL A 41 -1.16 8.70 3.38
C VAL A 41 0.01 8.35 4.29
N LYS A 42 1.10 7.82 3.72
CA LYS A 42 2.26 7.38 4.50
C LYS A 42 3.12 8.56 4.97
N GLY A 43 3.42 9.52 4.10
CA GLY A 43 4.23 10.68 4.42
C GLY A 43 3.71 11.52 5.61
N PRO A 44 2.43 11.95 5.60
CA PRO A 44 1.86 12.73 6.71
C PRO A 44 1.74 11.91 7.99
N ALA A 45 1.37 10.63 7.91
CA ALA A 45 1.26 9.76 9.08
C ALA A 45 2.61 9.55 9.77
N ILE A 46 3.67 9.27 9.00
CA ILE A 46 5.04 9.12 9.53
C ILE A 46 5.50 10.43 10.17
N LYS A 47 5.29 11.58 9.51
CA LYS A 47 5.64 12.89 10.06
C LYS A 47 4.86 13.25 11.32
N SER A 48 3.59 12.84 11.42
CA SER A 48 2.80 13.07 12.64
C SER A 48 3.23 12.16 13.78
N ILE A 49 3.57 10.91 13.50
CA ILE A 49 3.98 9.93 14.51
C ILE A 49 5.39 10.21 15.01
N LEU A 50 6.29 10.64 14.13
CA LEU A 50 7.69 11.01 14.44
C LEU A 50 7.86 12.55 14.50
N ALA A 51 6.84 13.27 14.96
CA ALA A 51 6.90 14.72 15.08
C ALA A 51 8.03 15.14 16.04
N GLY A 52 8.97 15.96 15.55
CA GLY A 52 10.17 16.36 16.31
C GLY A 52 11.44 15.59 15.94
N ALA A 53 11.36 14.63 15.00
CA ALA A 53 12.55 13.99 14.46
C ALA A 53 13.42 15.02 13.71
N SER A 54 14.73 14.97 13.97
CA SER A 54 15.74 15.83 13.35
C SER A 54 16.17 15.34 11.95
N ASN A 55 15.87 14.09 11.61
CA ASN A 55 16.14 13.49 10.30
C ASN A 55 14.90 13.51 9.39
N ASP A 56 15.06 13.12 8.12
CA ASP A 56 13.93 12.85 7.21
C ASP A 56 13.57 11.35 7.27
N PRO A 57 12.55 10.96 8.05
CA PRO A 57 12.26 9.55 8.30
C PRO A 57 11.80 8.81 7.04
N ILE A 58 11.37 9.54 6.00
CA ILE A 58 10.91 8.96 4.72
C ILE A 58 12.10 8.49 3.89
N VAL A 59 13.24 9.19 4.00
CA VAL A 59 14.50 8.87 3.30
C VAL A 59 15.25 7.77 4.03
N ASP A 60 15.29 7.84 5.37
CA ASP A 60 15.98 6.86 6.22
C ASP A 60 15.19 5.55 6.42
N ARG A 61 14.35 5.19 5.44
CA ARG A 61 13.62 3.93 5.48
C ARG A 61 14.54 2.77 5.16
N PHE A 62 14.36 1.67 5.89
CA PHE A 62 14.98 0.40 5.55
C PHE A 62 13.92 -0.68 5.44
N LYS A 63 14.18 -1.67 4.58
CA LYS A 63 13.27 -2.79 4.37
C LYS A 63 13.84 -4.01 5.07
N LEU A 64 13.01 -4.67 5.88
CA LEU A 64 13.33 -5.99 6.42
C LEU A 64 12.36 -7.01 5.86
N LYS A 65 12.90 -8.18 5.58
CA LYS A 65 12.13 -9.33 5.10
C LYS A 65 11.70 -10.13 6.31
N ASP A 66 10.41 -10.05 6.62
CA ASP A 66 9.74 -10.83 7.65
C ASP A 66 9.08 -12.02 6.96
N GLU A 67 9.80 -13.14 6.92
CA GLU A 67 9.45 -14.36 6.17
C GLU A 67 9.17 -14.13 4.66
N LYS A 68 7.90 -13.95 4.30
CA LYS A 68 7.41 -13.72 2.93
C LYS A 68 6.96 -12.28 2.68
N ILE A 69 6.97 -11.43 3.70
CA ILE A 69 6.45 -10.05 3.63
C ILE A 69 7.63 -9.09 3.74
N GLU A 70 7.79 -8.24 2.72
CA GLU A 70 8.76 -7.14 2.77
C GLU A 70 8.12 -5.97 3.54
N ARG A 71 8.63 -5.67 4.73
CA ARG A 71 8.13 -4.57 5.58
C ARG A 71 9.10 -3.41 5.54
N SER A 72 8.55 -2.20 5.39
CA SER A 72 9.34 -0.96 5.46
C SER A 72 9.28 -0.38 6.88
N PHE A 73 10.44 -0.10 7.43
CA PHE A 73 10.65 0.53 8.73
C PHE A 73 11.21 1.94 8.51
N TYR A 74 10.80 2.87 9.35
CA TYR A 74 11.17 4.29 9.30
C TYR A 74 11.77 4.70 10.64
N VAL A 75 12.97 5.27 10.64
CA VAL A 75 13.67 5.66 11.87
C VAL A 75 13.45 7.15 12.14
N GLY A 76 13.03 7.47 13.37
CA GLY A 76 13.01 8.83 13.89
C GLY A 76 14.22 9.09 14.79
N VAL A 77 15.03 10.07 14.42
CA VAL A 77 16.17 10.54 15.21
C VAL A 77 15.73 11.73 16.05
N PHE A 78 15.80 11.62 17.37
CA PHE A 78 15.50 12.68 18.32
C PHE A 78 16.78 13.04 19.07
N ASP A 79 17.13 14.32 19.15
CA ASP A 79 18.34 14.80 19.84
C ASP A 79 19.64 14.08 19.39
N GLY A 80 19.74 13.75 18.10
CA GLY A 80 20.89 13.06 17.51
C GLY A 80 20.96 11.55 17.78
N LYS A 81 19.95 10.95 18.42
CA LYS A 81 19.84 9.50 18.65
C LYS A 81 18.61 8.90 17.95
N ALA A 82 18.78 7.73 17.35
CA ALA A 82 17.69 6.96 16.76
C ALA A 82 16.82 6.34 17.86
N SER A 83 15.89 7.13 18.41
CA SER A 83 15.08 6.75 19.58
C SER A 83 13.72 6.18 19.21
N ALA A 84 13.22 6.33 17.98
CA ALA A 84 11.93 5.74 17.61
C ALA A 84 11.96 5.08 16.24
N VAL A 85 11.19 4.00 16.11
CA VAL A 85 11.02 3.26 14.85
C VAL A 85 9.53 3.11 14.57
N ALA A 86 9.12 3.51 13.37
CA ALA A 86 7.76 3.34 12.86
C ALA A 86 7.71 2.25 11.77
N PHE A 87 6.64 1.45 11.76
CA PHE A 87 6.38 0.47 10.72
C PHE A 87 4.90 0.35 10.41
N GLU A 88 4.60 -0.18 9.24
CA GLU A 88 3.23 -0.42 8.78
C GLU A 88 2.91 -1.93 8.88
N SER A 89 1.71 -2.24 9.34
CA SER A 89 1.17 -3.60 9.35
C SER A 89 -0.26 -3.61 8.81
N PHE A 90 -0.61 -4.65 8.08
CA PHE A 90 -1.94 -4.83 7.49
C PHE A 90 -2.65 -6.02 8.13
N GLY A 91 -3.93 -5.85 8.42
CA GLY A 91 -4.81 -6.91 8.92
C GLY A 91 -6.12 -6.98 8.14
N LYS A 92 -6.82 -8.11 8.18
CA LYS A 92 -8.13 -8.25 7.53
C LYS A 92 -9.24 -7.63 8.37
N GLY A 93 -10.02 -6.74 7.77
CA GLY A 93 -11.25 -6.18 8.34
C GLY A 93 -12.51 -6.71 7.65
N PHE A 94 -13.68 -6.22 8.08
CA PHE A 94 -14.98 -6.64 7.54
C PHE A 94 -15.23 -6.18 6.09
N GLY A 95 -14.72 -5.00 5.72
CA GLY A 95 -14.90 -4.40 4.39
C GLY A 95 -13.65 -4.39 3.51
N GLY A 96 -12.56 -5.02 3.94
CA GLY A 96 -11.26 -4.98 3.27
C GLY A 96 -10.09 -4.96 4.24
N ASP A 97 -8.88 -4.83 3.71
CA ASP A 97 -7.66 -4.76 4.50
C ASP A 97 -7.55 -3.42 5.25
N ILE A 98 -7.11 -3.48 6.49
CA ILE A 98 -6.87 -2.34 7.37
C ILE A 98 -5.35 -2.19 7.53
N GLY A 99 -4.81 -1.04 7.13
CA GLY A 99 -3.42 -0.67 7.39
C GLY A 99 -3.31 0.13 8.68
N LEU A 100 -2.40 -0.28 9.56
CA LEU A 100 -2.05 0.40 10.81
C LEU A 100 -0.57 0.79 10.77
N MET A 101 -0.29 2.03 11.14
CA MET A 101 1.07 2.52 11.34
C MET A 101 1.34 2.64 12.84
N VAL A 102 2.40 1.98 13.30
CA VAL A 102 2.77 1.92 14.72
C VAL A 102 4.19 2.42 14.87
N ALA A 103 4.42 3.30 15.84
CA ALA A 103 5.77 3.64 16.27
C ALA A 103 6.06 3.13 17.68
N VAL A 104 7.29 2.70 17.86
CA VAL A 104 7.82 2.20 19.11
C VAL A 104 9.03 3.07 19.48
N ASN A 105 9.02 3.57 20.72
CA ASN A 105 10.17 4.23 21.32
C ASN A 105 11.14 3.17 21.85
N LEU A 106 12.44 3.35 21.62
CA LEU A 106 13.53 2.44 22.00
C LEU A 106 14.23 2.87 23.29
#